data_AF-A0A951SC43-F1
#
_entry.id   AF-A0A951SC43-F1
#
_cell.length_a   1.000
_cell.length_b   1.000
_cell.length_c   1.000
_cell.angle_alpha   90.00
_cell.angle_beta   90.00
_cell.angle_gamma   90.00
#
_symmetry.space_group_name_H-M   'P 1'
#
loop_
_entity.id
_entity.type
_entity.pdbx_description
1 polymer ?
#
loop_
_entity_poly.entity_id
_entity_poly.type
_entity_poly.pdbx_seq_one_letter_code
_entity_poly.pdbx_strand_id
1 'polypeptide(L)'
;MSNSIKKTVQIILVFAIGAAFLYFVFKETNWEDLWQKFLITNYWWISVGLVISIFSHWLRAKRAVLLYEAIGYKISTTNSFHAVIIGYFINYFIPRGGEVSRCAALYKTDGFPVEKSLGTVITERIVDMILLVVVVGLVFILQFDLIYTYIETNLGKSQTNTGNNSIKIYLIIAAALVFVLLFLLRKNISKLPLYGVIKEKII
;
A
#
# COMPACT_ATOMS: atom_id res chain seq x y z
N MET A 1 -26.34 -13.83 12.29
CA MET A 1 -25.56 -14.60 11.29
C MET A 1 -24.34 -15.18 11.98
N SER A 2 -24.17 -16.51 11.98
CA SER A 2 -23.00 -17.12 12.63
C SER A 2 -21.71 -16.60 11.97
N ASN A 3 -20.65 -16.41 12.75
CA ASN A 3 -19.38 -15.86 12.28
C ASN A 3 -18.77 -16.69 11.13
N SER A 4 -19.08 -17.98 11.05
CA SER A 4 -18.65 -18.87 9.97
C SER A 4 -19.34 -18.55 8.64
N ILE A 5 -20.66 -18.31 8.64
CA ILE A 5 -21.41 -17.98 7.40
C ILE A 5 -20.91 -16.66 6.81
N LYS A 6 -20.64 -15.65 7.66
CA LYS A 6 -20.08 -14.37 7.19
C LYS A 6 -18.72 -14.56 6.51
N LYS A 7 -17.83 -15.37 7.09
CA LYS A 7 -16.51 -15.67 6.51
C LYS A 7 -16.64 -16.40 5.17
N THR A 8 -17.50 -17.42 5.08
CA THR A 8 -17.72 -18.16 3.83
C THR A 8 -18.25 -17.27 2.72
N VAL A 9 -19.25 -16.43 3.03
CA VAL A 9 -19.81 -15.46 2.06
C VAL A 9 -18.74 -14.48 1.61
N GLN A 10 -17.92 -13.96 2.54
CA GLN A 10 -16.83 -13.04 2.21
C GLN A 10 -15.79 -13.70 1.27
N ILE A 11 -15.41 -14.94 1.52
CA ILE A 11 -14.47 -15.69 0.68
C ILE A 11 -15.05 -15.87 -0.72
N ILE A 12 -16.28 -16.39 -0.83
CA ILE A 12 -16.96 -16.60 -2.12
C ILE A 12 -17.05 -15.29 -2.90
N LEU A 13 -17.40 -14.19 -2.24
CA LEU A 13 -17.51 -12.88 -2.87
C LEU A 13 -16.15 -12.39 -3.40
N VAL A 14 -15.06 -12.53 -2.64
CA VAL A 14 -13.71 -12.17 -3.12
C VAL A 14 -13.30 -12.99 -4.32
N PHE A 15 -13.55 -14.31 -4.30
CA PHE A 15 -13.25 -15.18 -5.45
C PHE A 15 -14.12 -14.87 -6.67
N ALA A 16 -15.41 -14.59 -6.47
CA ALA A 16 -16.32 -14.23 -7.55
C ALA A 16 -15.92 -12.90 -8.22
N ILE A 17 -15.53 -11.90 -7.43
CA ILE A 17 -15.00 -10.63 -7.95
C ILE A 17 -13.69 -10.86 -8.72
N GLY A 18 -12.78 -11.66 -8.16
CA GLY A 18 -11.53 -12.02 -8.84
C GLY A 18 -11.76 -12.71 -10.18
N ALA A 19 -12.66 -13.70 -10.21
CA ALA A 19 -13.04 -14.41 -11.43
C ALA A 19 -13.70 -13.47 -12.46
N ALA A 20 -14.56 -12.54 -12.01
CA ALA A 20 -15.16 -11.55 -12.88
C ALA A 20 -14.10 -10.64 -13.52
N PHE A 21 -13.13 -10.14 -12.74
CA PHE A 21 -12.03 -9.34 -13.29
C PHE A 21 -11.16 -10.12 -14.26
N LEU A 22 -10.81 -11.37 -13.94
CA LEU A 22 -10.06 -12.22 -14.87
C LEU A 22 -10.83 -12.45 -16.16
N TYR A 23 -12.13 -12.71 -16.08
CA TYR A 23 -12.98 -12.82 -17.26
C TYR A 23 -12.95 -11.53 -18.09
N PHE A 24 -13.13 -10.35 -17.48
CA PHE A 24 -13.07 -9.08 -18.21
C PHE A 24 -11.71 -8.83 -18.88
N VAL A 25 -10.61 -9.18 -18.23
CA VAL A 25 -9.26 -9.02 -18.79
C VAL A 25 -9.03 -9.98 -19.96
N PHE A 26 -9.40 -11.26 -19.80
CA PHE A 26 -9.08 -12.29 -20.78
C PHE A 26 -10.11 -12.44 -21.91
N LYS A 27 -11.35 -11.96 -21.75
CA LYS A 27 -12.42 -12.09 -22.75
C LYS A 27 -12.01 -11.57 -24.13
N GLU A 28 -11.25 -10.48 -24.18
CA GLU A 28 -10.83 -9.83 -25.43
C GLU A 28 -9.35 -10.09 -25.76
N THR A 29 -8.67 -10.92 -24.96
CA THR A 29 -7.24 -11.20 -25.15
C THR A 29 -7.04 -12.33 -26.17
N ASN A 30 -6.28 -12.07 -27.23
CA ASN A 30 -5.83 -13.11 -28.16
C ASN A 30 -4.66 -13.89 -27.53
N TRP A 31 -4.88 -15.19 -27.30
CA TRP A 31 -3.90 -16.09 -26.67
C TRP A 31 -2.63 -16.30 -27.50
N GLU A 32 -2.74 -16.29 -28.83
CA GLU A 32 -1.59 -16.46 -29.73
C GLU A 32 -0.69 -15.21 -29.68
N ASP A 33 -1.28 -14.02 -29.72
CA ASP A 33 -0.56 -12.75 -29.56
C ASP A 33 0.10 -12.65 -28.16
N LEU A 34 -0.60 -13.07 -27.10
CA LEU A 34 -0.05 -13.11 -25.75
C LEU A 34 1.18 -14.03 -25.68
N TRP A 35 1.10 -15.21 -26.29
CA TRP A 35 2.21 -16.17 -26.32
C TRP A 35 3.41 -15.64 -27.10
N GLN A 36 3.18 -15.04 -28.27
CA GLN A 36 4.23 -14.41 -29.05
C GLN A 36 4.91 -13.27 -28.28
N LYS A 37 4.12 -12.44 -27.59
CA LYS A 37 4.65 -11.38 -26.71
C LYS A 37 5.56 -11.92 -25.62
N PHE A 38 5.22 -13.05 -25.00
CA PHE A 38 6.09 -13.70 -24.02
C PHE A 38 7.45 -14.07 -24.63
N LEU A 39 7.47 -14.62 -25.84
CA LEU A 39 8.70 -15.07 -26.51
C LEU A 39 9.62 -13.91 -26.93
N ILE A 40 9.06 -12.80 -27.39
CA ILE A 40 9.82 -11.65 -27.90
C ILE A 40 10.15 -10.60 -26.82
N THR A 41 9.65 -10.76 -25.59
CA THR A 41 9.86 -9.78 -24.50
C THR A 41 11.33 -9.74 -24.08
N ASN A 42 11.86 -8.54 -23.87
CA ASN A 42 13.20 -8.38 -23.34
C ASN A 42 13.24 -8.65 -21.82
N TYR A 43 13.70 -9.85 -21.45
CA TYR A 43 13.83 -10.28 -20.06
C TYR A 43 14.85 -9.47 -19.24
N TRP A 44 15.72 -8.68 -19.87
CA TRP A 44 16.65 -7.80 -19.15
C TRP A 44 15.93 -6.87 -18.17
N TRP A 45 14.82 -6.27 -18.60
CA TRP A 45 14.03 -5.37 -17.76
C TRP A 45 13.37 -6.10 -16.59
N ILE A 46 12.97 -7.36 -16.79
CA ILE A 46 12.43 -8.21 -15.73
C ILE A 46 13.52 -8.48 -14.68
N SER A 47 14.73 -8.82 -15.13
CA SER A 47 15.88 -9.04 -14.24
C SER A 47 16.23 -7.78 -13.43
N VAL A 48 16.27 -6.61 -14.06
CA VAL A 48 16.50 -5.33 -13.36
C VAL A 48 15.40 -5.07 -12.32
N GLY A 49 14.14 -5.28 -12.68
CA GLY A 49 13.01 -5.15 -11.77
C GLY A 49 13.10 -6.10 -10.57
N LEU A 50 13.54 -7.34 -10.77
CA LEU A 50 13.76 -8.31 -9.70
C LEU A 50 14.84 -7.85 -8.73
N VAL A 51 15.99 -7.38 -9.24
CA VAL A 51 17.09 -6.88 -8.40
C VAL A 51 16.64 -5.69 -7.56
N ILE A 52 15.96 -4.71 -8.19
CA ILE A 52 15.41 -3.55 -7.49
C ILE A 52 14.39 -3.98 -6.42
N SER A 53 13.55 -4.98 -6.72
CA SER A 53 12.54 -5.49 -5.78
C SER A 53 13.19 -6.13 -4.55
N ILE A 54 14.18 -6.99 -4.75
CA ILE A 54 14.93 -7.62 -3.65
C ILE A 54 15.62 -6.55 -2.79
N PHE A 55 16.27 -5.57 -3.44
CA PHE A 55 16.91 -4.46 -2.74
C PHE A 55 15.89 -3.61 -1.95
N SER A 56 14.71 -3.38 -2.52
CA SER A 56 13.60 -2.72 -1.83
C SER A 56 13.16 -3.47 -0.56
N HIS A 57 13.08 -4.81 -0.60
CA HIS A 57 12.79 -5.61 0.59
C HIS A 57 13.91 -5.58 1.63
N TRP A 58 15.17 -5.54 1.19
CA TRP A 58 16.32 -5.37 2.08
C TRP A 58 16.27 -4.03 2.84
N LEU A 59 15.97 -2.92 2.14
CA LEU A 59 15.80 -1.62 2.76
C LEU A 59 14.66 -1.61 3.79
N ARG A 60 13.55 -2.28 3.49
CA ARG A 60 12.44 -2.43 4.45
C ARG A 60 12.87 -3.19 5.71
N ALA A 61 13.68 -4.24 5.56
CA ALA A 61 14.21 -4.99 6.68
C ALA A 61 15.15 -4.14 7.54
N LYS A 62 16.07 -3.39 6.92
CA LYS A 62 16.95 -2.40 7.60
C LYS A 62 16.13 -1.37 8.37
N ARG A 63 15.13 -0.76 7.74
CA ARG A 63 14.25 0.21 8.40
C ARG A 63 13.57 -0.39 9.63
N ALA A 64 13.08 -1.62 9.52
CA ALA A 64 12.42 -2.27 10.66
C ALA A 64 13.38 -2.54 11.82
N VAL A 65 14.65 -2.90 11.54
CA VAL A 65 15.68 -3.02 12.59
C VAL A 65 15.83 -1.72 13.36
N LEU A 66 15.81 -0.56 12.71
CA LEU A 66 15.87 0.74 13.39
C LEU A 66 14.69 0.94 14.36
N LEU A 67 13.48 0.49 13.97
CA LEU A 67 12.32 0.56 14.87
C LEU A 67 12.45 -0.39 16.06
N TYR A 68 13.01 -1.58 15.85
CA TYR A 68 13.24 -2.55 16.93
C TYR A 68 14.32 -2.05 17.90
N GLU A 69 15.38 -1.43 17.39
CA GLU A 69 16.43 -0.83 18.21
C GLU A 69 15.92 0.34 19.05
N ALA A 70 15.01 1.15 18.50
CA ALA A 70 14.38 2.26 19.24
C ALA A 70 13.57 1.80 20.47
N ILE A 71 13.11 0.55 20.49
CA ILE A 71 12.40 -0.06 21.63
C ILE A 71 13.28 -1.03 22.43
N GLY A 72 14.60 -1.00 22.22
CA GLY A 72 15.60 -1.71 23.02
C GLY A 72 15.93 -3.13 22.54
N TYR A 73 15.48 -3.55 21.35
CA TYR A 73 15.76 -4.88 20.81
C TYR A 73 16.75 -4.81 19.65
N LYS A 74 17.86 -5.54 19.78
CA LYS A 74 18.85 -5.68 18.70
C LYS A 74 18.51 -6.91 17.87
N ILE A 75 18.05 -6.68 16.64
CA ILE A 75 17.71 -7.73 15.68
C ILE A 75 18.67 -7.64 14.50
N SER A 76 19.21 -8.76 14.05
CA SER A 76 20.10 -8.75 12.89
C SER A 76 19.31 -8.36 11.62
N THR A 77 19.94 -7.59 10.73
CA THR A 77 19.29 -7.24 9.45
C THR A 77 18.94 -8.48 8.63
N THR A 78 19.79 -9.50 8.67
CA THR A 78 19.57 -10.74 7.92
C THR A 78 18.34 -11.49 8.42
N ASN A 79 18.17 -11.63 9.74
CA ASN A 79 16.97 -12.27 10.31
C ASN A 79 15.71 -11.45 10.01
N SER A 80 15.79 -10.12 10.14
CA SER A 80 14.71 -9.20 9.76
C SER A 80 14.35 -9.34 8.27
N PHE A 81 15.35 -9.49 7.40
CA PHE A 81 15.14 -9.67 5.96
C PHE A 81 14.44 -11.00 5.66
N HIS A 82 14.90 -12.11 6.24
CA HIS A 82 14.24 -13.40 6.09
C HIS A 82 12.80 -13.35 6.59
N ALA A 83 12.55 -12.74 7.74
CA ALA A 83 11.20 -12.59 8.28
C ALA A 83 10.30 -11.73 7.37
N VAL A 84 10.84 -10.67 6.77
CA VAL A 84 10.14 -9.86 5.77
C VAL A 84 9.77 -10.68 4.53
N ILE A 85 10.73 -11.42 3.96
CA ILE A 85 10.49 -12.26 2.77
C ILE A 85 9.46 -13.35 3.05
N ILE A 86 9.55 -14.03 4.19
CA ILE A 86 8.54 -15.02 4.62
C ILE A 86 7.15 -14.36 4.71
N GLY A 87 7.07 -13.17 5.32
CA GLY A 87 5.81 -12.44 5.42
C GLY A 87 5.21 -12.11 4.05
N TYR A 88 6.01 -11.61 3.11
CA TYR A 88 5.56 -11.34 1.75
C TYR A 88 5.14 -12.62 1.02
N PHE A 89 5.89 -13.72 1.19
CA PHE A 89 5.55 -15.01 0.60
C PHE A 89 4.19 -15.52 1.08
N ILE A 90 3.93 -15.49 2.40
CA ILE A 90 2.65 -15.93 2.97
C ILE A 90 1.49 -15.08 2.49
N ASN A 91 1.70 -13.77 2.26
CA ASN A 91 0.66 -12.88 1.76
C ASN A 91 0.11 -13.27 0.37
N TYR A 92 0.84 -14.06 -0.43
CA TYR A 92 0.32 -14.60 -1.70
C TYR A 92 -0.75 -15.70 -1.50
N PHE A 93 -0.67 -16.45 -0.40
CA PHE A 93 -1.58 -17.56 -0.12
C PHE A 93 -2.68 -17.19 0.87
N ILE A 94 -2.33 -16.41 1.90
CA ILE A 94 -3.22 -16.04 3.01
C ILE A 94 -3.28 -14.52 3.09
N PRO A 95 -4.43 -13.90 2.76
CA PRO A 95 -4.60 -12.47 2.91
C PRO A 95 -4.31 -12.03 4.36
N ARG A 96 -3.32 -11.13 4.52
CA ARG A 96 -2.90 -10.58 5.84
C ARG A 96 -2.30 -11.62 6.79
N GLY A 97 -1.88 -12.79 6.28
CA GLY A 97 -1.13 -13.79 7.05
C GLY A 97 0.36 -13.46 7.15
N GLY A 98 0.85 -12.55 6.30
CA GLY A 98 2.25 -12.14 6.24
C GLY A 98 2.75 -11.42 7.49
N GLU A 99 1.90 -10.60 8.10
CA GLU A 99 2.24 -9.87 9.32
C GLU A 99 2.45 -10.82 10.50
N VAL A 100 1.57 -11.81 10.64
CA VAL A 100 1.65 -12.81 11.72
C VAL A 100 2.86 -13.72 11.52
N SER A 101 3.07 -14.20 10.30
CA SER A 101 4.21 -15.08 9.97
C SER A 101 5.56 -14.39 10.16
N ARG A 102 5.68 -13.09 9.81
CA ARG A 102 6.86 -12.29 10.10
C ARG A 102 7.16 -12.21 11.60
N CYS A 103 6.15 -11.94 12.42
CA CYS A 103 6.32 -11.87 13.88
C CYS A 103 6.71 -13.23 14.47
N ALA A 104 6.11 -14.32 13.97
CA ALA A 104 6.46 -15.67 14.37
C ALA A 104 7.91 -16.03 13.97
N ALA A 105 8.36 -15.62 12.78
CA ALA A 105 9.73 -15.84 12.33
C ALA A 105 10.76 -15.10 13.20
N LEU A 106 10.48 -13.85 13.56
CA LEU A 106 11.34 -13.05 14.47
C LEU A 106 11.36 -13.60 15.89
N TYR A 107 10.23 -14.09 16.39
CA TYR A 107 10.19 -14.77 17.68
C TYR A 107 11.05 -16.03 17.68
N LYS A 108 10.99 -16.84 16.62
CA LYS A 108 11.76 -18.08 16.50
C LYS A 108 13.27 -17.86 16.32
N THR A 109 13.67 -16.77 15.68
CA THR A 109 15.09 -16.50 15.34
C THR A 109 15.79 -15.65 16.39
N ASP A 110 15.14 -14.60 16.89
CA ASP A 110 15.75 -13.60 17.79
C ASP A 110 15.06 -13.52 19.16
N GLY A 111 14.04 -14.35 19.43
CA GLY A 111 13.27 -14.30 20.68
C GLY A 111 12.44 -13.01 20.84
N PHE A 112 12.22 -12.26 19.75
CA PHE A 112 11.55 -10.98 19.80
C PHE A 112 10.04 -11.16 20.10
N PRO A 113 9.49 -10.54 21.17
CA PRO A 113 8.11 -10.76 21.57
C PRO A 113 7.11 -10.42 20.46
N VAL A 114 6.19 -11.35 20.18
CA VAL A 114 5.20 -11.23 19.11
C VAL A 114 4.32 -9.99 19.27
N GLU A 115 3.94 -9.65 20.50
CA GLU A 115 3.11 -8.48 20.83
C GLU A 115 3.80 -7.17 20.44
N LYS A 116 5.09 -7.03 20.79
CA LYS A 116 5.91 -5.86 20.44
C LYS A 116 6.15 -5.81 18.93
N SER A 117 6.46 -6.96 18.33
CA SER A 117 6.65 -7.07 16.88
C SER A 117 5.40 -6.66 16.09
N LEU A 118 4.22 -7.13 16.51
CA LEU A 118 2.95 -6.75 15.89
C LEU A 118 2.67 -5.26 16.04
N GLY A 119 2.93 -4.68 17.22
CA GLY A 119 2.81 -3.24 17.44
C GLY A 119 3.69 -2.45 16.46
N THR A 120 4.96 -2.82 16.32
CA THR A 120 5.88 -2.19 15.37
C THR A 120 5.42 -2.36 13.93
N VAL A 121 4.93 -3.54 13.55
CA VAL A 121 4.40 -3.81 12.20
C VAL A 121 3.17 -2.94 11.90
N ILE A 122 2.27 -2.73 12.87
CA ILE A 122 1.11 -1.86 12.66
C ILE A 122 1.58 -0.40 12.54
N THR A 123 2.50 0.04 13.39
CA THR A 123 3.05 1.41 13.33
C THR A 123 3.75 1.69 12.00
N GLU A 124 4.56 0.77 11.47
CA GLU A 124 5.20 0.97 10.15
C GLU A 124 4.14 1.16 9.05
N ARG A 125 3.03 0.40 9.08
CA ARG A 125 1.97 0.52 8.05
C ARG A 125 1.27 1.87 8.12
N ILE A 126 0.99 2.38 9.33
CA ILE A 126 0.36 3.69 9.51
C ILE A 126 1.26 4.79 8.94
N VAL A 127 2.57 4.73 9.25
CA VAL A 127 3.54 5.69 8.72
C VAL A 127 3.63 5.58 7.20
N ASP A 128 3.68 4.36 6.65
CA ASP A 128 3.70 4.13 5.21
C ASP A 128 2.44 4.69 4.53
N MET A 129 1.26 4.53 5.13
CA MET A 129 0.01 5.11 4.60
C MET A 129 0.02 6.65 4.63
N ILE A 130 0.52 7.26 5.70
CA ILE A 130 0.65 8.73 5.79
C ILE A 130 1.61 9.22 4.71
N LEU A 131 2.78 8.58 4.57
CA LEU A 131 3.75 8.93 3.54
C LEU A 131 3.20 8.75 2.14
N LEU A 132 2.45 7.68 1.88
CA LEU A 132 1.77 7.46 0.60
C LEU A 132 0.83 8.62 0.27
N VAL A 133 -0.01 9.04 1.24
CA VAL A 133 -0.93 10.18 1.04
C VAL A 133 -0.18 11.48 0.76
N VAL A 134 0.91 11.74 1.50
CA VAL A 134 1.73 12.94 1.30
C VAL A 134 2.38 12.94 -0.08
N VAL A 135 3.00 11.81 -0.48
CA VAL A 135 3.67 11.69 -1.78
C VAL A 135 2.66 11.80 -2.92
N VAL A 136 1.53 11.11 -2.83
CA VAL A 136 0.47 11.20 -3.84
C VAL A 136 -0.06 12.63 -3.93
N GLY A 137 -0.36 13.27 -2.80
CA GLY A 137 -0.81 14.66 -2.77
C GLY A 137 0.21 15.63 -3.40
N LEU A 138 1.49 15.43 -3.12
CA LEU A 138 2.57 16.21 -3.72
C LEU A 138 2.67 15.99 -5.23
N VAL A 139 2.50 14.75 -5.71
CA VAL A 139 2.43 14.48 -7.16
C VAL A 139 1.27 15.21 -7.81
N PHE A 140 0.08 15.24 -7.19
CA PHE A 140 -1.08 15.97 -7.72
C PHE A 140 -0.84 17.48 -7.81
N ILE A 141 -0.14 18.07 -6.84
CA ILE A 141 0.21 19.50 -6.84
C ILE A 141 1.26 19.78 -7.92
N LEU A 142 2.34 18.97 -7.99
CA LEU A 142 3.42 19.18 -8.96
C LEU A 142 3.00 18.94 -10.41
N GLN A 143 2.11 17.97 -10.63
CA GLN A 143 1.60 17.62 -11.97
C GLN A 143 0.23 18.23 -12.27
N PHE A 144 -0.16 19.29 -11.54
CA PHE A 144 -1.47 19.90 -11.68
C PHE A 144 -1.77 20.34 -13.12
N ASP A 145 -0.82 21.01 -13.79
CA ASP A 145 -1.00 21.50 -15.16
C ASP A 145 -1.15 20.38 -16.18
N LEU A 146 -0.37 19.30 -16.02
CA LEU A 146 -0.46 18.11 -16.86
C LEU A 146 -1.83 17.44 -16.70
N ILE A 147 -2.29 17.29 -15.46
CA ILE A 147 -3.59 16.69 -15.13
C ILE A 147 -4.72 17.58 -15.66
N TYR A 148 -4.62 18.89 -15.49
CA TYR A 148 -5.61 19.86 -15.97
C TYR A 148 -5.74 19.80 -17.50
N THR A 149 -4.61 19.85 -18.21
CA THR A 149 -4.58 19.78 -19.67
C THR A 149 -5.12 18.45 -20.18
N TYR A 150 -4.79 17.34 -19.52
CA TYR A 150 -5.31 16.01 -19.87
C TYR A 150 -6.83 15.92 -19.70
N ILE A 151 -7.37 16.49 -18.61
CA ILE A 151 -8.81 16.54 -18.35
C ILE A 151 -9.51 17.43 -19.37
N GLU A 152 -9.00 18.63 -19.64
CA GLU A 152 -9.58 19.55 -20.61
C GLU A 152 -9.61 18.92 -22.02
N THR A 153 -8.51 18.29 -22.42
CA THR A 153 -8.38 17.74 -23.79
C THR A 153 -9.21 16.47 -24.01
N ASN A 154 -9.37 15.61 -22.99
CA ASN A 154 -10.04 14.31 -23.12
C ASN A 154 -11.46 14.28 -22.55
N LEU A 155 -11.76 15.04 -21.49
CA LEU A 155 -13.11 15.16 -20.93
C LEU A 155 -13.86 16.38 -21.50
N GLY A 156 -13.18 17.47 -21.87
CA GLY A 156 -13.79 18.67 -22.44
C GLY A 156 -14.32 18.51 -23.87
N LYS A 157 -14.03 17.38 -24.53
CA LYS A 157 -14.62 17.04 -25.84
C LYS A 157 -16.04 16.46 -25.74
N SER A 158 -16.53 16.16 -24.53
CA SER A 158 -17.95 15.84 -24.30
C SER A 158 -18.70 17.08 -23.82
N GLN A 159 -19.40 17.71 -24.77
CA GLN A 159 -20.50 18.68 -24.61
C GLN A 159 -20.15 20.14 -24.21
N THR A 160 -20.12 20.97 -25.27
CA THR A 160 -20.83 22.27 -25.40
C THR A 160 -20.86 23.24 -24.21
N ASN A 161 -20.17 24.38 -24.37
CA ASN A 161 -20.61 25.73 -23.99
C ASN A 161 -21.29 25.95 -22.62
N THR A 162 -20.89 25.25 -21.55
CA THR A 162 -21.28 25.65 -20.19
C THR A 162 -20.07 25.72 -19.27
N GLY A 163 -19.47 26.91 -19.25
CA GLY A 163 -18.96 27.54 -18.04
C GLY A 163 -17.73 26.92 -17.38
N ASN A 164 -16.74 27.79 -17.16
CA ASN A 164 -15.51 27.66 -16.39
C ASN A 164 -15.67 27.14 -14.92
N ASN A 165 -16.83 26.59 -14.54
CA ASN A 165 -17.22 26.15 -13.20
C ASN A 165 -17.10 24.63 -12.97
N SER A 166 -17.22 23.78 -13.98
CA SER A 166 -17.24 22.32 -13.79
C SER A 166 -15.88 21.73 -13.41
N ILE A 167 -14.77 22.28 -13.95
CA ILE A 167 -13.41 21.84 -13.60
C ILE A 167 -13.03 22.26 -12.17
N LYS A 168 -13.49 23.44 -11.72
CA LYS A 168 -13.33 23.88 -10.32
C LYS A 168 -14.03 22.91 -9.36
N ILE A 169 -15.19 22.36 -9.75
CA ILE A 169 -15.94 21.37 -8.95
C ILE A 169 -15.16 20.07 -8.76
N TYR A 170 -14.53 19.51 -9.80
CA TYR A 170 -13.74 18.29 -9.64
C TYR A 170 -12.49 18.50 -8.78
N LEU A 171 -11.85 19.67 -8.88
CA LEU A 171 -10.73 20.04 -8.01
C LEU A 171 -11.14 20.26 -6.56
N ILE A 172 -12.30 20.88 -6.34
CA ILE A 172 -12.89 21.03 -5.00
C ILE A 172 -13.26 19.66 -4.42
N ILE A 173 -13.77 18.72 -5.24
CA ILE A 173 -14.08 17.35 -4.80
C ILE A 173 -12.79 16.59 -4.45
N ALA A 174 -11.73 16.72 -5.25
CA ALA A 174 -10.43 16.11 -4.95
C ALA A 174 -9.81 16.69 -3.68
N ALA A 175 -9.84 18.02 -3.52
CA ALA A 175 -9.37 18.71 -2.32
C ALA A 175 -10.21 18.34 -1.08
N ALA A 176 -11.53 18.22 -1.23
CA ALA A 176 -12.43 17.78 -0.17
C ALA A 176 -12.19 16.31 0.21
N LEU A 177 -11.91 15.42 -0.75
CA LEU A 177 -11.54 14.03 -0.49
C LEU A 177 -10.23 13.94 0.26
N VAL A 178 -9.21 14.72 -0.13
CA VAL A 178 -7.93 14.81 0.60
C VAL A 178 -8.15 15.39 2.00
N PHE A 179 -8.96 16.44 2.14
CA PHE A 179 -9.27 17.03 3.45
C PHE A 179 -10.04 16.08 4.37
N VAL A 180 -11.03 15.35 3.85
CA VAL A 180 -11.77 14.32 4.59
C VAL A 180 -10.83 13.18 4.98
N LEU A 181 -9.93 12.75 4.09
CA LEU A 181 -8.93 11.74 4.40
C LEU A 181 -8.01 12.19 5.55
N LEU A 182 -7.50 13.43 5.49
CA LEU A 182 -6.68 14.03 6.54
C LEU A 182 -7.45 14.21 7.86
N PHE A 183 -8.73 14.60 7.79
CA PHE A 183 -9.60 14.73 8.96
C PHE A 183 -9.91 13.39 9.63
N LEU A 184 -10.13 12.32 8.85
CA LEU A 184 -10.30 10.97 9.37
C LEU A 184 -9.01 10.45 10.02
N LEU A 185 -7.85 10.77 9.45
CA LEU A 185 -6.55 10.46 10.06
C LEU A 185 -6.32 11.24 11.37
N ARG A 186 -6.80 12.48 11.49
CA ARG A 186 -6.70 13.30 12.72
C ARG A 186 -7.31 12.62 13.95
N LYS A 187 -8.45 11.93 13.81
CA LYS A 187 -9.17 11.27 14.92
C LYS A 187 -8.40 10.07 15.52
N ASN A 188 -7.48 9.48 14.75
CA ASN A 188 -6.62 8.38 15.21
C ASN A 188 -5.23 8.87 15.66
N ILE A 189 -4.77 10.03 15.19
CA ILE A 189 -3.48 10.62 15.60
C ILE A 189 -3.52 11.11 17.06
N SER A 190 -4.68 11.57 17.56
CA SER A 190 -4.82 12.01 18.97
C SER A 190 -4.73 10.88 20.01
N LYS A 191 -4.60 9.63 19.56
CA LYS A 191 -4.42 8.44 20.41
C LYS A 191 -2.99 7.87 20.36
N LEU A 192 -2.09 8.50 19.60
CA LEU A 192 -0.69 8.07 19.51
C LEU A 192 0.10 8.55 20.73
N PRO A 193 1.00 7.72 21.29
CA PRO A 193 1.83 8.09 22.45
C PRO A 193 2.77 9.29 22.18
N LEU A 194 3.00 9.67 20.92
CA LEU A 194 3.76 10.88 20.54
C LEU A 194 3.03 12.20 20.84
N TYR A 195 1.70 12.20 20.95
CA TYR A 195 0.94 13.43 21.25
C TYR A 195 1.21 13.95 22.67
N GLY A 196 1.48 13.04 23.62
CA GLY A 196 1.89 13.42 24.98
C GLY A 196 3.25 14.12 25.00
N VAL A 197 4.22 13.58 24.25
CA VAL A 197 5.60 14.09 24.21
C VAL A 197 5.72 15.47 23.57
N ILE A 198 4.87 15.79 22.58
CA ILE A 198 4.87 17.11 21.92
C ILE A 198 4.12 18.16 22.76
N LYS A 199 3.05 17.77 23.47
CA LYS A 199 2.28 18.69 24.31
C LYS A 199 3.05 19.13 25.57
N GLU A 200 3.86 18.25 26.14
CA GLU A 200 4.69 18.52 27.32
C GLU A 200 5.93 19.39 27.02
N LYS A 201 6.27 19.58 25.74
CA LYS A 201 7.42 20.41 25.31
C LYS A 201 7.05 21.80 24.81
N ILE A 202 5.75 22.09 24.64
CA ILE A 202 5.23 23.34 24.04
C ILE A 202 4.32 24.12 25.02
N ILE A 203 3.85 23.49 26.11
CA ILE A 203 3.20 24.14 27.26
C ILE A 203 4.07 23.89 28.47
#